data_AF-A0A1J1IGP6-F1
#
_entry.id   AF-A0A1J1IGP6-F1
#
_cell.length_a   1.000
_cell.length_b   1.000
_cell.length_c   1.000
_cell.angle_alpha   90.00
_cell.angle_beta   90.00
_cell.angle_gamma   90.00
#
_symmetry.space_group_name_H-M   'P 1'
#
loop_
_entity.id
_entity.type
_entity.pdbx_description
1 polymer ?
#
loop_
_entity_poly.entity_id
_entity_poly.type
_entity_poly.pdbx_seq_one_letter_code
_entity_poly.pdbx_strand_id
1 'polypeptide(L)'
;MEPFVNFARFWGLWPQSLRRSSPGISIPSLLWYFVIVAIYIYVIYINLDKKFWMSFIEVLNCDYQVYGTWLQILSSLMISLISILMTLFTFRKIWTLFEMIVDVDIILNKDFSLIVPKRVHRTINYITVIILHVIYLVLLCVTYYIFNLTLGLDSYIICIDYLLANIPYLASMISFYLTTNGISRRFHQVNCILLQLSPNDIPKDTFEVCSRSSKNDRHMPTIELNEIYSIYGNHLRKGSPMSPPIKPLRDKNEISREIKKLTTKLENREENLWTKIHRRRVIEIEEYKMVKLINPDDIIEHLTKLLDIHAVLLDCIGLQNQIISLQILLIVAEIFIFEVYAMFSIYRTFNNTAIRSIPLAYGNVFWVIFYSIMLYLIMSIATDCVKQGKNMGTCIHKVINKIGSHAHPKVIEKLSTMSHQITMRSPDFNCGLFSFDWELIFSIISATTIYLVFLLQFDIAKNANDAEKI
;
A
#
# COMPACT_ATOMS: atom_id res chain seq x y z
N MET A 1 -0.36 13.63 -10.97
CA MET A 1 0.95 13.88 -10.34
C MET A 1 1.15 15.33 -9.92
N GLU A 2 0.68 16.35 -10.67
CA GLU A 2 0.64 17.76 -10.21
C GLU A 2 0.22 18.01 -8.73
N PRO A 3 -0.78 17.32 -8.16
CA PRO A 3 -1.12 17.46 -6.74
C PRO A 3 0.05 17.23 -5.80
N PHE A 4 0.77 16.13 -6.04
CA PHE A 4 1.91 15.72 -5.25
C PHE A 4 3.05 16.71 -5.38
N VAL A 5 3.30 17.19 -6.60
CA VAL A 5 4.32 18.21 -6.87
C VAL A 5 4.08 19.47 -6.06
N ASN A 6 2.84 19.97 -6.05
CA ASN A 6 2.49 21.19 -5.33
C ASN A 6 2.54 20.97 -3.81
N PHE A 7 2.10 19.81 -3.34
CA PHE A 7 2.19 19.41 -1.94
C PHE A 7 3.64 19.27 -1.45
N ALA A 8 4.47 18.54 -2.20
CA ALA A 8 5.87 18.34 -1.90
C ALA A 8 6.67 19.65 -1.95
N ARG A 9 6.29 20.58 -2.85
CA ARG A 9 6.84 21.94 -2.87
C ARG A 9 6.49 22.74 -1.62
N PHE A 10 5.23 22.70 -1.19
CA PHE A 10 4.77 23.42 0.01
C PHE A 10 5.55 22.97 1.25
N TRP A 11 5.79 21.67 1.38
CA TRP A 11 6.53 21.10 2.51
C TRP A 11 8.05 21.03 2.32
N GLY A 12 8.58 21.60 1.23
CA GLY A 12 10.02 21.61 0.95
C GLY A 12 10.66 20.24 0.71
N LEU A 13 9.83 19.23 0.42
CA LEU A 13 10.24 17.86 0.11
C LEU A 13 10.74 17.70 -1.32
N TRP A 14 10.63 18.75 -2.14
CA TRP A 14 11.09 18.74 -3.52
C TRP A 14 11.79 20.05 -3.91
N PRO A 15 12.88 19.99 -4.69
CA PRO A 15 13.52 21.18 -5.21
C PRO A 15 12.56 21.95 -6.13
N GLN A 16 12.58 23.28 -5.99
CA GLN A 16 11.47 24.15 -6.38
C GLN A 16 11.40 24.42 -7.90
N SER A 17 12.42 24.03 -8.67
CA SER A 17 12.51 24.20 -10.11
C SER A 17 11.74 23.11 -10.86
N LEU A 18 10.65 23.52 -11.51
CA LEU A 18 9.73 22.64 -12.24
C LEU A 18 9.83 22.84 -13.77
N ARG A 19 10.96 23.38 -14.24
CA ARG A 19 11.20 23.55 -15.68
C ARG A 19 11.74 22.26 -16.27
N ARG A 20 10.94 21.70 -17.18
CA ARG A 20 11.23 20.53 -18.05
C ARG A 20 12.58 20.61 -18.79
N SER A 21 13.18 21.79 -18.90
CA SER A 21 14.42 22.05 -19.62
C SER A 21 15.69 22.05 -18.74
N SER A 22 15.58 22.01 -17.41
CA SER A 22 16.74 21.87 -16.53
C SER A 22 16.34 21.29 -15.17
N PRO A 23 16.59 20.00 -14.90
CA PRO A 23 16.48 19.42 -13.56
C PRO A 23 17.65 19.93 -12.71
N GLY A 24 17.63 21.24 -12.43
CA GLY A 24 18.61 21.94 -11.63
C GLY A 24 17.97 22.39 -10.33
N ILE A 25 18.69 22.16 -9.22
CA ILE A 25 18.36 22.76 -7.94
C ILE A 25 18.65 24.26 -8.10
N SER A 26 17.63 25.11 -7.96
CA SER A 26 17.86 26.56 -7.95
C SER A 26 18.52 26.96 -6.63
N ILE A 27 19.40 27.96 -6.64
CA ILE A 27 20.03 28.47 -5.41
C ILE A 27 19.00 28.79 -4.31
N PRO A 28 17.84 29.42 -4.61
CA PRO A 28 16.78 29.64 -3.62
C PRO A 28 16.21 28.35 -3.03
N SER A 29 16.09 27.29 -3.84
CA SER A 29 15.59 25.99 -3.35
C SER A 29 16.59 25.27 -2.45
N LEU A 30 17.89 25.44 -2.72
CA LEU A 30 18.96 24.91 -1.85
C LEU A 30 18.98 25.65 -0.50
N LEU A 31 18.80 26.99 -0.53
CA LEU A 31 18.76 27.81 0.66
C LEU A 31 17.52 27.51 1.52
N TRP A 32 16.35 27.34 0.90
CA TRP A 32 15.14 26.92 1.59
C TRP A 32 15.29 25.54 2.24
N TYR A 33 15.94 24.60 1.53
CA TYR A 33 16.21 23.28 2.08
C TYR A 33 17.16 23.34 3.29
N PHE A 34 18.21 24.16 3.22
CA PHE A 34 19.12 24.36 4.35
C PHE A 34 18.38 24.93 5.57
N VAL A 35 17.45 25.85 5.36
CA VAL A 35 16.58 26.38 6.43
C VAL A 35 15.74 25.26 7.04
N ILE A 36 15.11 24.40 6.23
CA ILE A 36 14.32 23.28 6.75
C ILE A 36 15.18 22.33 7.57
N VAL A 37 16.34 21.91 7.04
CA VAL A 37 17.25 21.01 7.77
C VAL A 37 17.74 21.64 9.07
N ALA A 38 18.05 22.94 9.06
CA ALA A 38 18.43 23.67 10.28
C ALA A 38 17.30 23.69 11.31
N ILE A 39 16.04 23.84 10.89
CA ILE A 39 14.88 23.74 11.77
C ILE A 39 14.77 22.33 12.38
N TYR A 40 14.93 21.27 11.59
CA TYR A 40 14.93 19.89 12.13
C TYR A 40 16.04 19.67 13.15
N ILE A 41 17.26 20.11 12.85
CA ILE A 41 18.41 19.97 13.76
C ILE A 41 18.14 20.73 15.06
N TYR A 42 17.60 21.94 14.97
CA TYR A 42 17.26 22.75 16.14
C TYR A 42 16.16 22.08 16.99
N VAL A 43 15.12 21.55 16.36
CA VAL A 43 14.03 20.86 17.06
C VAL A 43 14.50 19.55 17.71
N ILE A 44 15.37 18.79 17.04
CA ILE A 44 16.03 17.61 17.61
C ILE A 44 16.87 18.02 18.83
N TYR A 45 17.62 19.11 18.73
CA TYR A 45 18.43 19.62 19.84
C TYR A 45 17.58 19.99 21.06
N ILE A 46 16.44 20.68 20.87
CA ILE A 46 15.49 20.96 21.96
C ILE A 46 14.99 19.65 22.59
N ASN A 47 14.63 18.67 21.75
CA ASN A 47 14.12 17.38 22.22
C ASN A 47 15.17 16.52 22.93
N LEU A 48 16.46 16.85 22.83
CA LEU A 48 17.54 16.23 23.61
C LEU A 48 17.75 16.90 24.97
N ASP A 49 17.17 18.07 25.24
CA ASP A 49 17.31 18.75 26.52
C ASP A 49 16.52 18.01 27.62
N LYS A 50 17.26 17.47 28.60
CA LYS A 50 16.68 16.81 29.76
C LYS A 50 15.77 17.75 30.56
N LYS A 51 16.11 19.04 30.68
CA LYS A 51 15.33 19.99 31.49
C LYS A 51 13.93 20.18 30.94
N PHE A 52 13.80 20.20 29.61
CA PHE A 52 12.51 20.28 28.93
C PHE A 52 11.62 19.10 29.32
N TRP A 53 12.11 17.87 29.20
CA TRP A 53 11.33 16.67 29.51
C TRP A 53 11.03 16.47 30.99
N MET A 54 11.92 16.90 31.89
CA MET A 54 11.68 16.84 33.34
C MET A 54 10.46 17.67 33.76
N SER A 55 10.18 18.81 33.12
CA SER A 55 8.97 19.60 33.41
C SER A 55 7.67 18.84 33.08
N PHE A 56 7.69 17.93 32.10
CA PHE A 56 6.54 17.09 31.78
C PHE A 56 6.39 15.90 32.74
N ILE A 57 7.50 15.36 33.26
CA ILE A 57 7.50 14.30 34.28
C ILE A 57 6.80 14.79 35.56
N GLU A 58 7.15 15.98 36.03
CA GLU A 58 6.55 16.58 37.24
C GLU A 58 5.03 16.75 37.11
N VAL A 59 4.55 17.02 35.90
CA VAL A 59 3.13 17.29 35.62
C VAL A 59 2.31 16.00 35.45
N LEU A 60 2.86 15.01 34.72
CA LEU A 60 2.16 13.76 34.41
C LEU A 60 2.27 12.71 35.53
N ASN A 61 3.30 12.80 36.38
CA ASN A 61 3.60 11.81 37.42
C ASN A 61 3.62 10.36 36.86
N CYS A 62 4.02 10.19 35.60
CA CYS A 62 4.00 8.95 34.85
C CYS A 62 5.24 8.86 33.95
N ASP A 63 6.36 8.40 34.51
CA ASP A 63 7.65 8.34 33.83
C ASP A 63 7.59 7.63 32.47
N TYR A 64 6.92 6.48 32.41
CA TYR A 64 6.86 5.66 31.20
C TYR A 64 6.15 6.34 30.03
N GLN A 65 5.13 7.18 30.29
CA GLN A 65 4.44 7.93 29.25
C GLN A 65 5.33 9.04 28.70
N VAL A 66 6.06 9.73 29.58
CA VAL A 66 6.97 10.80 29.17
C VAL A 66 8.13 10.25 28.36
N TYR A 67 8.79 9.19 28.85
CA TYR A 67 9.89 8.56 28.12
C TYR A 67 9.45 7.98 26.77
N GLY A 68 8.26 7.36 26.71
CA GLY A 68 7.75 6.80 25.47
C GLY A 68 7.37 7.87 24.44
N THR A 69 6.69 8.94 24.88
CA THR A 69 6.37 10.08 24.01
C THR A 69 7.63 10.81 23.55
N TRP A 70 8.62 10.99 24.43
CA TRP A 70 9.93 11.53 24.06
C TRP A 70 10.63 10.69 23.00
N LEU A 71 10.75 9.38 23.25
CA LEU A 71 11.42 8.46 22.32
C LEU A 71 10.73 8.46 20.96
N GLN A 72 9.39 8.47 20.95
CA GLN A 72 8.60 8.55 19.73
C GLN A 72 8.89 9.84 18.95
N ILE A 73 8.77 11.00 19.59
CA ILE A 73 9.00 12.29 18.90
C ILE A 73 10.43 12.35 18.35
N LEU A 74 11.41 11.93 19.15
CA LEU A 74 12.80 11.93 18.75
C LEU A 74 13.05 10.96 17.58
N SER A 75 12.51 9.74 17.64
CA SER A 75 12.63 8.77 16.53
C SER A 75 11.95 9.31 15.27
N SER A 76 10.78 9.93 15.43
CA SER A 76 10.03 10.46 14.31
C SER A 76 10.80 11.58 13.62
N LEU A 77 11.30 12.57 14.36
CA LEU A 77 12.09 13.67 13.82
C LEU A 77 13.35 13.19 13.08
N MET A 78 14.02 12.15 13.59
CA MET A 78 15.20 11.57 12.95
C MET A 78 14.87 10.90 11.62
N ILE A 79 13.81 10.09 11.57
CA ILE A 79 13.38 9.42 10.35
C ILE A 79 12.76 10.43 9.35
N SER A 80 12.10 11.51 9.81
CA SER A 80 11.71 12.64 8.97
C SER A 80 12.92 13.24 8.26
N LEU A 81 13.98 13.53 9.01
CA LEU A 81 15.20 14.13 8.48
C LEU A 81 15.86 13.20 7.45
N ILE A 82 15.94 11.91 7.74
CA ILE A 82 16.44 10.89 6.81
C ILE A 82 15.56 10.86 5.54
N SER A 83 14.23 10.91 5.69
CA SER A 83 13.29 10.89 4.56
C SER A 83 13.44 12.11 3.66
N ILE A 84 13.61 13.29 4.25
CA ILE A 84 13.87 14.55 3.53
C ILE A 84 15.20 14.45 2.75
N LEU A 85 16.28 13.98 3.39
CA LEU A 85 17.59 13.78 2.76
C LEU A 85 17.54 12.76 1.62
N MET A 86 16.89 11.61 1.84
CA MET A 86 16.73 10.57 0.83
C MET A 86 15.96 11.09 -0.38
N THR A 87 14.92 11.91 -0.16
CA THR A 87 14.14 12.51 -1.25
C THR A 87 14.97 13.49 -2.08
N LEU A 88 15.90 14.23 -1.47
CA LEU A 88 16.85 15.04 -2.21
C LEU A 88 17.81 14.20 -3.06
N PHE A 89 18.44 13.19 -2.45
CA PHE A 89 19.42 12.35 -3.15
C PHE A 89 18.80 11.61 -4.33
N THR A 90 17.53 11.22 -4.20
CA THR A 90 16.80 10.47 -5.24
C THR A 90 16.01 11.36 -6.20
N PHE A 91 16.06 12.69 -6.07
CA PHE A 91 15.25 13.62 -6.87
C PHE A 91 15.32 13.37 -8.38
N ARG A 92 16.54 13.15 -8.92
CA ARG A 92 16.73 12.87 -10.34
C ARG A 92 16.02 11.60 -10.78
N LYS A 93 16.11 10.54 -9.96
CA LYS A 93 15.44 9.26 -10.22
C LYS A 93 13.92 9.40 -10.17
N ILE A 94 13.39 10.20 -9.25
CA ILE A 94 11.96 10.51 -9.18
C ILE A 94 11.48 11.16 -10.48
N TRP A 95 12.27 12.09 -11.02
CA TRP A 95 11.95 12.72 -12.30
C TRP A 95 11.93 11.71 -13.45
N THR A 96 12.93 10.83 -13.53
CA THR A 96 12.98 9.75 -14.52
C THR A 96 11.76 8.83 -14.40
N LEU A 97 11.33 8.48 -13.18
CA LEU A 97 10.11 7.69 -12.96
C LEU A 97 8.88 8.40 -13.52
N PHE A 98 8.76 9.71 -13.34
CA PHE A 98 7.66 10.48 -13.90
C PHE A 98 7.70 10.54 -15.42
N GLU A 99 8.88 10.70 -16.02
CA GLU A 99 9.06 10.69 -17.48
C GLU A 99 8.63 9.35 -18.06
N MET A 100 9.08 8.22 -17.50
CA MET A 100 8.69 6.88 -17.96
C MET A 100 7.17 6.67 -17.91
N ILE A 101 6.51 7.11 -16.84
CA ILE A 101 5.05 7.02 -16.70
C ILE A 101 4.32 7.88 -17.75
N VAL A 102 4.85 9.07 -18.05
CA VAL A 102 4.28 9.96 -19.07
C VAL A 102 4.51 9.42 -20.48
N ASP A 103 5.67 8.83 -20.73
CA ASP A 103 5.99 8.21 -22.02
C ASP A 103 5.07 7.02 -22.31
N VAL A 104 4.77 6.21 -21.30
CA VAL A 104 3.74 5.16 -21.39
C VAL A 104 2.37 5.76 -21.75
N ASP A 105 1.97 6.86 -21.11
CA ASP A 105 0.70 7.53 -21.45
C ASP A 105 0.68 8.06 -22.89
N ILE A 106 1.81 8.55 -23.40
CA ILE A 106 1.94 9.04 -24.79
C ILE A 106 1.80 7.87 -25.76
N ILE A 107 2.47 6.73 -25.51
CA ILE A 107 2.39 5.53 -26.33
C ILE A 107 0.96 4.97 -26.32
N LEU A 108 0.34 4.84 -25.14
CA LEU A 108 -1.05 4.36 -25.01
C LEU A 108 -2.05 5.26 -25.76
N ASN A 109 -1.86 6.58 -25.73
CA ASN A 109 -2.75 7.50 -26.43
C ASN A 109 -2.51 7.53 -27.95
N LYS A 110 -1.24 7.50 -28.39
CA LYS A 110 -0.87 7.58 -29.81
C LYS A 110 -1.19 6.29 -30.55
N ASP A 111 -0.83 5.15 -29.98
CA ASP A 111 -0.85 3.86 -30.67
C ASP A 111 -2.14 3.07 -30.39
N PHE A 112 -2.85 3.37 -29.30
CA PHE A 112 -4.07 2.67 -28.89
C PHE A 112 -5.30 3.58 -28.71
N SER A 113 -5.21 4.86 -29.11
CA SER A 113 -6.32 5.84 -29.06
C SER A 113 -7.05 5.90 -27.71
N LEU A 114 -6.36 5.55 -26.62
CA LEU A 114 -6.96 5.53 -25.29
C LEU A 114 -7.07 6.97 -24.76
N ILE A 115 -8.28 7.51 -24.79
CA ILE A 115 -8.60 8.76 -24.11
C ILE A 115 -8.64 8.48 -22.61
N VAL A 116 -7.49 8.61 -21.96
CA VAL A 116 -7.44 8.57 -20.49
C VAL A 116 -8.14 9.84 -19.99
N PRO A 117 -9.23 9.76 -19.20
CA PRO A 117 -9.87 10.94 -18.62
C PRO A 117 -8.95 11.54 -17.54
N LYS A 118 -7.96 12.33 -17.99
CA LYS A 118 -6.92 12.94 -17.15
C LYS A 118 -7.54 13.77 -16.01
N ARG A 119 -8.68 14.41 -16.26
CA ARG A 119 -9.37 15.29 -15.30
C ARG A 119 -9.94 14.52 -14.11
N VAL A 120 -10.70 13.45 -14.34
CA VAL A 120 -11.34 12.66 -13.28
C VAL A 120 -10.31 12.02 -12.36
N HIS A 121 -9.26 11.43 -12.94
CA HIS A 121 -8.21 10.80 -12.15
C HIS A 121 -7.42 11.81 -11.32
N ARG A 122 -7.07 12.95 -11.93
CA ARG A 122 -6.39 14.03 -11.23
C ARG A 122 -7.23 14.53 -10.05
N THR A 123 -8.54 14.69 -10.24
CA THR A 123 -9.47 15.08 -9.17
C THR A 123 -9.53 14.05 -8.05
N ILE A 124 -9.62 12.75 -8.35
CA ILE A 124 -9.63 11.70 -7.31
C ILE A 124 -8.34 11.73 -6.49
N ASN A 125 -7.18 11.82 -7.14
CA ASN A 125 -5.90 11.87 -6.43
C ASN A 125 -5.78 13.15 -5.59
N TYR A 126 -6.26 14.30 -6.08
CA TYR A 126 -6.35 15.54 -5.28
C TYR A 126 -7.22 15.33 -4.04
N ILE A 127 -8.41 14.75 -4.21
CA ILE A 127 -9.35 14.49 -3.11
C ILE A 127 -8.70 13.56 -2.07
N THR A 128 -8.06 12.46 -2.50
CA THR A 128 -7.38 11.53 -1.57
C THR A 128 -6.29 12.23 -0.77
N VAL A 129 -5.43 13.02 -1.42
CA VAL A 129 -4.36 13.78 -0.75
C VAL A 129 -4.95 14.76 0.27
N ILE A 130 -5.98 15.52 -0.14
CA ILE A 130 -6.64 16.50 0.73
C ILE A 130 -7.29 15.80 1.93
N ILE A 131 -8.02 14.71 1.71
CA ILE A 131 -8.68 13.95 2.78
C ILE A 131 -7.65 13.44 3.79
N LEU A 132 -6.58 12.77 3.33
CA LEU A 132 -5.56 12.25 4.24
C LEU A 132 -4.89 13.37 5.04
N HIS A 133 -4.64 14.51 4.41
CA HIS A 133 -4.03 15.66 5.08
C HIS A 133 -4.97 16.34 6.06
N VAL A 134 -6.25 16.49 5.72
CA VAL A 134 -7.28 17.03 6.63
C VAL A 134 -7.47 16.10 7.84
N ILE A 135 -7.55 14.79 7.61
CA ILE A 135 -7.63 13.81 8.71
C ILE A 135 -6.43 13.96 9.64
N TYR A 136 -5.23 14.05 9.09
CA TYR A 136 -4.00 14.25 9.86
C TYR A 136 -4.02 15.58 10.66
N LEU A 137 -4.41 16.70 10.04
CA LEU A 137 -4.50 17.99 10.72
C LEU A 137 -5.54 17.98 11.84
N VAL A 138 -6.69 17.33 11.62
CA VAL A 138 -7.71 17.14 12.67
C VAL A 138 -7.13 16.32 13.82
N LEU A 139 -6.41 15.23 13.53
CA LEU A 139 -5.75 14.39 14.53
C LEU A 139 -4.73 15.19 15.36
N LEU A 140 -3.94 16.03 14.70
CA LEU A 140 -2.98 16.92 15.33
C LEU A 140 -3.68 17.94 16.25
N CYS A 141 -4.75 18.58 15.78
CA CYS A 141 -5.55 19.52 16.57
C CYS A 141 -6.18 18.84 17.80
N VAL A 142 -6.71 17.63 17.64
CA VAL A 142 -7.25 16.83 18.75
C VAL A 142 -6.15 16.48 19.74
N THR A 143 -4.99 16.07 19.25
CA THR A 143 -3.82 15.75 20.08
C THR A 143 -3.35 16.97 20.86
N TYR A 144 -3.25 18.13 20.22
CA TYR A 144 -2.93 19.40 20.86
C TYR A 144 -3.95 19.77 21.94
N TYR A 145 -5.23 19.64 21.64
CA TYR A 145 -6.30 19.90 22.61
C TYR A 145 -6.20 18.99 23.83
N ILE A 146 -5.94 17.70 23.61
CA ILE A 146 -5.70 16.71 24.67
C ILE A 146 -4.47 17.10 25.52
N PHE A 147 -3.35 17.45 24.88
CA PHE A 147 -2.14 17.86 25.60
C PHE A 147 -2.36 19.13 26.41
N ASN A 148 -3.03 20.14 25.83
CA ASN A 148 -3.32 21.39 26.51
C ASN A 148 -4.23 21.19 27.73
N LEU A 149 -5.28 20.37 27.59
CA LEU A 149 -6.16 19.99 28.70
C LEU A 149 -5.42 19.24 29.82
N THR A 150 -4.43 18.42 29.46
CA THR A 150 -3.77 17.50 30.40
C THR A 150 -2.59 18.15 31.13
N LEU A 151 -1.77 18.89 30.38
CA LEU A 151 -0.49 19.42 30.83
C LEU A 151 -0.59 20.86 31.34
N GLY A 152 -1.56 21.66 30.86
CA GLY A 152 -1.71 23.07 31.27
C GLY A 152 -0.50 23.97 30.99
N LEU A 153 0.49 23.47 30.24
CA LEU A 153 1.72 24.16 29.86
C LEU A 153 1.61 24.66 28.41
N ASP A 154 2.55 25.53 28.05
CA ASP A 154 2.85 26.02 26.70
C ASP A 154 3.14 24.89 25.71
N SER A 155 2.09 24.16 25.33
CA SER A 155 2.09 22.90 24.56
C SER A 155 2.38 23.11 23.07
N TYR A 156 2.69 24.35 22.66
CA TYR A 156 2.92 24.70 21.26
C TYR A 156 4.20 24.06 20.71
N ILE A 157 5.23 23.88 21.53
CA ILE A 157 6.49 23.25 21.12
C ILE A 157 6.24 21.79 20.75
N ILE A 158 5.58 21.02 21.61
CA ILE A 158 5.22 19.62 21.34
C ILE A 158 4.36 19.51 20.07
N CYS A 159 3.42 20.44 19.85
CA CYS A 159 2.59 20.45 18.65
C CYS A 159 3.42 20.67 17.37
N ILE A 160 4.37 21.61 17.42
CA ILE A 160 5.32 21.86 16.33
C ILE A 160 6.18 20.61 16.10
N ASP A 161 6.62 19.93 17.16
CA ASP A 161 7.41 18.70 17.05
C ASP A 161 6.63 17.59 16.36
N TYR A 162 5.37 17.35 16.74
CA TYR A 162 4.49 16.37 16.09
C TYR A 162 4.18 16.72 14.64
N LEU A 163 4.01 18.00 14.34
CA LEU A 163 3.79 18.52 12.99
C LEU A 163 5.02 18.24 12.11
N LEU A 164 6.19 18.66 12.59
CA LEU A 164 7.45 18.55 11.89
C LEU A 164 7.87 17.07 11.74
N ALA A 165 7.65 16.26 12.76
CA ALA A 165 7.84 14.83 12.70
C ALA A 165 7.02 14.20 11.56
N ASN A 166 5.70 14.38 11.54
CA ASN A 166 4.84 13.50 10.72
C ASN A 166 4.55 13.99 9.30
N ILE A 167 4.83 15.25 8.96
CA ILE A 167 4.58 15.76 7.60
C ILE A 167 5.39 15.03 6.53
N PRO A 168 6.72 14.84 6.67
CA PRO A 168 7.50 14.09 5.68
C PRO A 168 7.06 12.64 5.54
N TYR A 169 6.60 12.01 6.63
CA TYR A 169 6.03 10.66 6.59
C TYR A 169 4.83 10.62 5.69
N LEU A 170 3.87 11.49 5.99
CA LEU A 170 2.63 11.56 5.24
C LEU A 170 2.92 11.81 3.76
N ALA A 171 3.92 12.64 3.46
CA ALA A 171 4.32 12.90 2.10
C ALA A 171 5.00 11.71 1.40
N SER A 172 5.90 10.99 2.06
CA SER A 172 6.52 9.77 1.52
C SER A 172 5.48 8.68 1.28
N MET A 173 4.54 8.49 2.21
CA MET A 173 3.43 7.54 2.06
C MET A 173 2.50 7.94 0.91
N ILE A 174 2.14 9.22 0.80
CA ILE A 174 1.33 9.74 -0.32
C ILE A 174 2.09 9.59 -1.65
N SER A 175 3.39 9.85 -1.67
CA SER A 175 4.24 9.67 -2.85
C SER A 175 4.15 8.23 -3.34
N PHE A 176 4.42 7.27 -2.44
CA PHE A 176 4.34 5.85 -2.73
C PHE A 176 2.95 5.46 -3.25
N TYR A 177 1.88 5.90 -2.57
CA TYR A 177 0.51 5.62 -2.98
C TYR A 177 0.22 6.11 -4.41
N LEU A 178 0.59 7.35 -4.72
CA LEU A 178 0.29 7.96 -6.02
C LEU A 178 1.09 7.35 -7.16
N THR A 179 2.38 7.02 -6.95
CA THR A 179 3.20 6.34 -7.95
C THR A 179 2.73 4.91 -8.18
N THR A 180 2.50 4.14 -7.12
CA THR A 180 2.02 2.75 -7.22
C THR A 180 0.65 2.67 -7.87
N ASN A 181 -0.31 3.52 -7.45
CA ASN A 181 -1.63 3.57 -8.07
C ASN A 181 -1.54 4.00 -9.54
N GLY A 182 -0.63 4.92 -9.86
CA GLY A 182 -0.33 5.30 -11.24
C GLY A 182 0.10 4.11 -12.09
N ILE A 183 1.07 3.33 -11.63
CA ILE A 183 1.58 2.15 -12.33
C ILE A 183 0.49 1.06 -12.45
N SER A 184 -0.18 0.74 -11.34
CA SER A 184 -1.26 -0.26 -11.26
C SER A 184 -2.36 -0.03 -12.30
N ARG A 185 -2.78 1.23 -12.45
CA ARG A 185 -3.79 1.61 -13.45
C ARG A 185 -3.34 1.36 -14.89
N ARG A 186 -2.05 1.54 -15.19
CA ARG A 186 -1.52 1.35 -16.54
C ARG A 186 -1.38 -0.13 -16.85
N PHE A 187 -0.99 -0.96 -15.87
CA PHE A 187 -1.14 -2.42 -16.00
C PHE A 187 -2.58 -2.81 -16.29
N HIS A 188 -3.55 -2.24 -15.57
CA HIS A 188 -4.96 -2.50 -15.84
C HIS A 188 -5.39 -2.10 -17.26
N GLN A 189 -4.94 -0.94 -17.76
CA GLN A 189 -5.21 -0.50 -19.13
C GLN A 189 -4.62 -1.47 -20.16
N VAL A 190 -3.37 -1.87 -20.01
CA VAL A 190 -2.72 -2.87 -20.88
C VAL A 190 -3.49 -4.19 -20.86
N ASN A 191 -3.94 -4.65 -19.69
CA ASN A 191 -4.76 -5.85 -19.56
C ASN A 191 -6.10 -5.74 -20.30
N CYS A 192 -6.74 -4.58 -20.26
CA CYS A 192 -7.98 -4.31 -20.99
C CYS A 192 -7.78 -4.35 -22.50
N ILE A 193 -6.74 -3.69 -23.02
CA ILE A 193 -6.42 -3.70 -24.47
C ILE A 193 -6.13 -5.13 -24.93
N LEU A 194 -5.37 -5.88 -24.15
CA LEU A 194 -5.05 -7.27 -24.46
C LEU A 194 -6.31 -8.14 -24.54
N LEU A 195 -7.28 -7.96 -23.64
CA LEU A 195 -8.54 -8.70 -23.68
C LEU A 195 -9.42 -8.36 -24.89
N GLN A 196 -9.28 -7.16 -25.46
CA GLN A 196 -9.98 -6.75 -26.68
C GLN A 196 -9.44 -7.45 -27.95
N LEU A 197 -8.27 -8.09 -27.89
CA LEU A 197 -7.76 -8.93 -28.99
C LEU A 197 -8.52 -10.24 -29.16
N SER A 198 -9.36 -10.61 -28.18
CA SER A 198 -10.28 -11.75 -28.35
C SER A 198 -11.37 -11.37 -29.36
N PRO A 199 -11.59 -12.15 -30.43
CA PRO A 199 -12.68 -11.89 -31.35
C PRO A 199 -14.03 -11.90 -30.61
N ASN A 200 -14.86 -10.94 -30.99
CA ASN A 200 -16.19 -10.70 -30.48
C ASN A 200 -17.20 -11.60 -31.23
N ASP A 201 -17.66 -12.68 -30.61
CA ASP A 201 -19.08 -13.02 -30.72
C ASP A 201 -19.82 -12.09 -29.74
N ILE A 202 -20.39 -10.99 -30.25
CA ILE A 202 -21.28 -10.13 -29.46
C ILE A 202 -22.72 -10.63 -29.66
N PRO A 203 -23.35 -11.25 -28.65
CA PRO A 203 -24.73 -10.94 -28.32
C PRO A 203 -24.73 -9.76 -27.36
N LYS A 204 -25.57 -8.76 -27.64
CA LYS A 204 -25.72 -7.48 -26.91
C LYS A 204 -26.10 -7.59 -25.41
N ASP A 205 -26.13 -8.80 -24.84
CA ASP A 205 -26.50 -9.07 -23.44
C ASP A 205 -25.31 -9.45 -22.53
N THR A 206 -24.05 -9.38 -23.00
CA THR A 206 -22.89 -9.88 -22.23
C THR A 206 -22.23 -8.91 -21.25
N PHE A 207 -22.87 -7.81 -20.85
CA PHE A 207 -22.36 -6.97 -19.75
C PHE A 207 -22.69 -7.51 -18.34
N GLU A 208 -23.40 -8.65 -18.25
CA GLU A 208 -23.70 -9.32 -16.97
C GLU A 208 -22.85 -10.57 -16.66
N VAL A 209 -21.92 -10.99 -17.53
CA VAL A 209 -21.28 -12.31 -17.36
C VAL A 209 -19.93 -12.28 -16.62
N CYS A 210 -19.30 -11.12 -16.41
CA CYS A 210 -18.06 -11.05 -15.61
C CYS A 210 -18.25 -11.03 -14.08
N SER A 211 -19.48 -11.23 -13.57
CA SER A 211 -19.73 -11.42 -12.12
C SER A 211 -20.49 -12.70 -11.80
N ARG A 212 -20.62 -13.66 -12.74
CA ARG A 212 -21.43 -14.87 -12.52
C ARG A 212 -20.81 -16.21 -12.89
N SER A 213 -19.59 -16.28 -13.43
CA SER A 213 -18.88 -17.55 -13.58
C SER A 213 -17.88 -17.80 -12.44
N SER A 214 -18.39 -18.15 -11.26
CA SER A 214 -17.61 -18.79 -10.19
C SER A 214 -18.39 -19.91 -9.50
N LYS A 215 -19.45 -20.46 -10.14
CA LYS A 215 -20.28 -21.50 -9.51
C LYS A 215 -20.60 -22.72 -10.35
N ASN A 216 -20.06 -22.85 -11.56
CA ASN A 216 -20.24 -24.08 -12.34
C ASN A 216 -19.05 -24.32 -13.29
N ASP A 217 -17.87 -24.60 -12.73
CA ASP A 217 -16.89 -25.39 -13.47
C ASP A 217 -16.75 -26.73 -12.77
N ARG A 218 -17.42 -27.72 -13.37
CA ARG A 218 -16.99 -29.11 -13.29
C ARG A 218 -15.57 -29.14 -13.84
N HIS A 219 -14.63 -29.68 -13.04
CA HIS A 219 -13.30 -30.15 -13.42
C HIS A 219 -12.79 -29.63 -14.78
N MET A 220 -12.23 -28.43 -14.78
CA MET A 220 -11.17 -28.10 -15.73
C MET A 220 -9.87 -28.60 -15.10
N PRO A 221 -9.12 -29.53 -15.72
CA PRO A 221 -7.87 -30.00 -15.16
C PRO A 221 -6.90 -28.82 -15.18
N THR A 222 -6.68 -28.26 -14.00
CA THR A 222 -5.58 -27.34 -13.74
C THR A 222 -4.36 -28.25 -13.75
N ILE A 223 -3.58 -28.21 -14.82
CA ILE A 223 -2.21 -28.74 -14.75
C ILE A 223 -1.53 -27.86 -13.71
N GLU A 224 -1.36 -28.40 -12.51
CA GLU A 224 -0.61 -27.76 -11.45
C GLU A 224 0.81 -27.51 -11.97
N LEU A 225 1.39 -26.35 -11.64
CA LEU A 225 2.76 -25.98 -12.00
C LEU A 225 3.83 -27.02 -11.57
N ASN A 226 3.45 -27.97 -10.70
CA ASN A 226 4.29 -29.06 -10.21
C ASN A 226 4.23 -30.34 -11.05
N GLU A 227 3.22 -30.53 -11.92
CA GLU A 227 3.04 -31.76 -12.72
C GLU A 227 3.91 -31.81 -13.98
N ILE A 228 4.50 -30.68 -14.41
CA ILE A 228 5.44 -30.66 -15.54
C ILE A 228 6.78 -31.34 -15.17
N TYR A 229 7.08 -31.49 -13.87
CA TYR A 229 8.31 -32.15 -13.40
C TYR A 229 8.14 -33.61 -12.96
N SER A 230 6.93 -34.18 -12.97
CA SER A 230 6.68 -35.55 -12.50
C SER A 230 6.37 -36.57 -13.60
N ILE A 231 6.60 -36.25 -14.88
CA ILE A 231 6.38 -37.17 -16.01
C ILE A 231 7.41 -38.35 -16.04
N TYR A 232 8.33 -38.42 -15.08
CA TYR A 232 9.13 -39.62 -14.81
C TYR A 232 8.94 -40.09 -13.35
N GLY A 233 8.06 -41.05 -13.10
CA GLY A 233 8.05 -41.77 -11.81
C GLY A 233 6.70 -42.30 -11.36
N ASN A 234 6.45 -43.57 -11.65
CA ASN A 234 5.21 -44.29 -11.40
C ASN A 234 5.09 -44.82 -9.94
N HIS A 235 3.84 -45.00 -9.49
CA HIS A 235 3.29 -46.10 -8.65
C HIS A 235 3.03 -46.00 -7.12
N LEU A 236 1.72 -46.20 -6.79
CA LEU A 236 1.11 -47.00 -5.68
C LEU A 236 1.07 -46.38 -4.25
N ARG A 237 0.09 -46.58 -3.34
CA ARG A 237 -1.31 -47.07 -3.28
C ARG A 237 -1.76 -46.95 -1.79
N LYS A 238 -3.00 -46.50 -1.53
CA LYS A 238 -3.95 -46.77 -0.40
C LYS A 238 -3.50 -46.96 1.06
N GLY A 239 -4.27 -46.35 1.99
CA GLY A 239 -4.62 -46.96 3.30
C GLY A 239 -5.12 -45.98 4.37
N SER A 240 -6.39 -46.08 4.77
CA SER A 240 -6.97 -45.56 6.04
C SER A 240 -7.14 -46.72 7.05
N PRO A 241 -7.22 -46.49 8.39
CA PRO A 241 -8.51 -46.32 9.13
C PRO A 241 -8.41 -45.42 10.41
N MET A 242 -9.38 -44.57 10.81
CA MET A 242 -10.69 -44.74 11.52
C MET A 242 -10.63 -45.02 13.05
N SER A 243 -11.28 -44.15 13.86
CA SER A 243 -11.63 -44.34 15.28
C SER A 243 -12.97 -43.61 15.65
N PRO A 244 -13.68 -43.98 16.75
CA PRO A 244 -15.16 -44.08 16.83
C PRO A 244 -15.90 -42.90 17.55
N PRO A 245 -17.25 -42.92 17.69
CA PRO A 245 -18.11 -41.73 17.68
C PRO A 245 -18.69 -41.29 19.05
N ILE A 246 -19.13 -40.02 19.14
CA ILE A 246 -19.96 -39.47 20.23
C ILE A 246 -21.22 -38.81 19.62
N LYS A 247 -22.42 -39.11 20.16
CA LYS A 247 -23.75 -38.60 19.74
C LYS A 247 -24.10 -37.23 20.41
N PRO A 248 -25.24 -36.58 20.12
CA PRO A 248 -25.33 -35.45 19.19
C PRO A 248 -25.68 -34.14 19.91
N LEU A 249 -24.86 -33.09 19.72
CA LEU A 249 -25.25 -31.72 20.05
C LEU A 249 -25.67 -31.00 18.76
N ARG A 250 -26.85 -30.36 18.83
CA ARG A 250 -27.45 -29.35 17.93
C ARG A 250 -26.61 -29.03 16.69
N ASP A 251 -27.16 -29.40 15.53
CA ASP A 251 -26.51 -29.53 14.22
C ASP A 251 -25.46 -28.44 13.92
N LYS A 252 -24.18 -28.75 14.21
CA LYS A 252 -23.01 -27.91 13.92
C LYS A 252 -22.93 -27.51 12.43
N ASN A 253 -23.57 -28.31 11.57
CA ASN A 253 -23.69 -28.05 10.14
C ASN A 253 -24.67 -26.92 9.80
N GLU A 254 -25.64 -26.64 10.66
CA GLU A 254 -26.64 -25.59 10.45
C GLU A 254 -26.04 -24.21 10.78
N ILE A 255 -25.33 -24.10 11.91
CA ILE A 255 -24.57 -22.89 12.26
C ILE A 255 -23.45 -22.63 11.25
N SER A 256 -22.73 -23.68 10.82
CA SER A 256 -21.71 -23.55 9.77
C SER A 256 -22.30 -23.12 8.43
N ARG A 257 -23.51 -23.60 8.08
CA ARG A 257 -24.25 -23.15 6.88
C ARG A 257 -24.72 -21.70 6.97
N GLU A 258 -25.18 -21.26 8.13
CA GLU A 258 -25.58 -19.88 8.40
C GLU A 258 -24.39 -18.92 8.32
N ILE A 259 -23.28 -19.25 9.00
CA ILE A 259 -22.03 -18.48 8.95
C ILE A 259 -21.53 -18.40 7.51
N LYS A 260 -21.51 -19.53 6.78
CA LYS A 260 -21.08 -19.57 5.38
C LYS A 260 -22.01 -18.77 4.45
N LYS A 261 -23.32 -18.73 4.73
CA LYS A 261 -24.27 -17.86 4.02
C LYS A 261 -24.02 -16.39 4.32
N LEU A 262 -23.68 -16.03 5.56
CA LEU A 262 -23.41 -14.65 5.95
C LEU A 262 -22.06 -14.16 5.41
N THR A 263 -20.98 -14.95 5.47
CA THR A 263 -19.70 -14.61 4.84
C THR A 263 -19.82 -14.47 3.34
N THR A 264 -20.48 -15.41 2.66
CA THR A 264 -20.69 -15.28 1.21
C THR A 264 -21.58 -14.07 0.85
N LYS A 265 -22.53 -13.68 1.71
CA LYS A 265 -23.35 -12.49 1.50
C LYS A 265 -22.58 -11.19 1.74
N LEU A 266 -21.63 -11.18 2.68
CA LEU A 266 -20.73 -10.06 2.94
C LEU A 266 -19.67 -9.92 1.84
N GLU A 267 -19.02 -11.01 1.44
CA GLU A 267 -18.08 -11.06 0.31
C GLU A 267 -18.73 -10.57 -0.99
N ASN A 268 -19.94 -11.06 -1.30
CA ASN A 268 -20.68 -10.58 -2.49
C ASN A 268 -21.07 -9.09 -2.40
N ARG A 269 -21.25 -8.54 -1.19
CA ARG A 269 -21.63 -7.13 -1.01
C ARG A 269 -20.41 -6.22 -1.11
N GLU A 270 -19.27 -6.63 -0.58
CA GLU A 270 -17.98 -5.95 -0.76
C GLU A 270 -17.55 -6.02 -2.23
N GLU A 271 -17.60 -7.20 -2.86
CA GLU A 271 -17.26 -7.37 -4.27
C GLU A 271 -18.19 -6.54 -5.17
N ASN A 272 -19.50 -6.47 -4.87
CA ASN A 272 -20.42 -5.57 -5.58
C ASN A 272 -20.12 -4.09 -5.34
N LEU A 273 -19.66 -3.69 -4.16
CA LEU A 273 -19.29 -2.30 -3.88
C LEU A 273 -18.00 -1.92 -4.63
N TRP A 274 -16.97 -2.78 -4.54
CA TRP A 274 -15.69 -2.61 -5.22
C TRP A 274 -15.84 -2.64 -6.73
N THR A 275 -16.62 -3.57 -7.28
CA THR A 275 -16.92 -3.62 -8.72
C THR A 275 -17.76 -2.44 -9.17
N LYS A 276 -18.70 -1.92 -8.37
CA LYS A 276 -19.50 -0.73 -8.73
C LYS A 276 -18.68 0.57 -8.66
N ILE A 277 -17.75 0.66 -7.72
CA ILE A 277 -16.75 1.73 -7.64
C ILE A 277 -15.76 1.61 -8.82
N HIS A 278 -15.31 0.41 -9.17
CA HIS A 278 -14.43 0.16 -10.33
C HIS A 278 -15.15 0.36 -11.67
N ARG A 279 -16.43 0.02 -11.77
CA ARG A 279 -17.27 0.24 -12.97
C ARG A 279 -17.48 1.74 -13.23
N ARG A 280 -17.40 2.60 -12.20
CA ARG A 280 -17.28 4.06 -12.37
C ARG A 280 -15.85 4.56 -12.68
N ARG A 281 -14.81 3.71 -12.57
CA ARG A 281 -13.41 4.05 -12.89
C ARG A 281 -13.03 3.79 -14.37
N VAL A 282 -13.87 3.10 -15.14
CA VAL A 282 -13.62 2.73 -16.54
C VAL A 282 -14.35 3.76 -17.42
N ILE A 283 -13.66 4.80 -17.88
CA ILE A 283 -13.14 4.92 -19.25
C ILE A 283 -14.17 4.40 -20.24
N GLU A 284 -14.88 5.29 -20.92
CA GLU A 284 -15.45 5.00 -22.24
C GLU A 284 -14.25 4.64 -23.13
N ILE A 285 -13.87 3.36 -23.14
CA ILE A 285 -13.03 2.83 -24.18
C ILE A 285 -14.00 2.78 -25.36
N GLU A 286 -14.01 3.82 -26.20
CA GLU A 286 -14.60 3.70 -27.53
C GLU A 286 -14.12 2.36 -28.09
N GLU A 287 -15.07 1.49 -28.47
CA GLU A 287 -14.80 0.13 -28.96
C GLU A 287 -13.54 0.14 -29.82
N TYR A 288 -12.45 -0.39 -29.25
CA TYR A 288 -11.16 -0.30 -29.88
C TYR A 288 -11.23 -1.09 -31.19
N LYS A 289 -11.00 -0.38 -32.31
CA LYS A 289 -11.15 -0.85 -33.70
C LYS A 289 -10.08 -1.90 -34.09
N MET A 290 -9.76 -2.88 -33.25
CA MET A 290 -8.93 -4.03 -33.66
C MET A 290 -9.67 -4.97 -34.61
N VAL A 291 -11.00 -4.83 -34.72
CA VAL A 291 -11.85 -5.49 -35.72
C VAL A 291 -11.41 -5.15 -37.18
N LYS A 292 -10.47 -4.22 -37.39
CA LYS A 292 -9.89 -3.90 -38.70
C LYS A 292 -8.49 -4.48 -38.98
N LEU A 293 -7.84 -5.17 -38.04
CA LEU A 293 -6.54 -5.80 -38.30
C LEU A 293 -6.73 -7.15 -38.96
N ILE A 294 -6.77 -7.13 -40.29
CA ILE A 294 -6.95 -8.32 -41.13
C ILE A 294 -5.63 -9.11 -41.25
N ASN A 295 -4.48 -8.49 -40.99
CA ASN A 295 -3.15 -9.07 -41.20
C ASN A 295 -2.51 -9.56 -39.88
N PRO A 296 -2.05 -10.82 -39.77
CA PRO A 296 -1.39 -11.35 -38.56
C PRO A 296 -0.11 -10.60 -38.15
N ASP A 297 0.62 -10.02 -39.11
CA ASP A 297 1.86 -9.30 -38.81
C ASP A 297 1.59 -8.00 -38.03
N ASP A 298 0.50 -7.29 -38.33
CA ASP A 298 0.10 -6.08 -37.62
C ASP A 298 -0.35 -6.41 -36.18
N ILE A 299 -0.99 -7.57 -35.97
CA ILE A 299 -1.36 -8.07 -34.64
C ILE A 299 -0.11 -8.36 -33.80
N ILE A 300 0.90 -8.99 -34.41
CA ILE A 300 2.18 -9.29 -33.76
C ILE A 300 2.92 -8.00 -33.40
N GLU A 301 2.88 -6.98 -34.26
CA GLU A 301 3.46 -5.67 -33.95
C GLU A 301 2.78 -5.02 -32.73
N HIS A 302 1.44 -5.01 -32.69
CA HIS A 302 0.69 -4.49 -31.54
C HIS A 302 0.96 -5.27 -30.24
N LEU A 303 1.03 -6.59 -30.31
CA LEU A 303 1.38 -7.45 -29.18
C LEU A 303 2.79 -7.15 -28.65
N THR A 304 3.75 -6.93 -29.55
CA THR A 304 5.12 -6.56 -29.17
C THR A 304 5.14 -5.20 -28.47
N LYS A 305 4.40 -4.20 -28.97
CA LYS A 305 4.26 -2.90 -28.29
C LYS A 305 3.64 -3.02 -26.89
N LEU A 306 2.62 -3.88 -26.71
CA LEU A 306 2.02 -4.12 -25.39
C LEU A 306 3.00 -4.76 -24.41
N LEU A 307 3.83 -5.68 -24.90
CA LEU A 307 4.91 -6.29 -24.10
C LEU A 307 5.95 -5.25 -23.69
N ASP A 308 6.36 -4.37 -24.62
CA ASP A 308 7.33 -3.31 -24.34
C ASP A 308 6.79 -2.34 -23.27
N ILE A 309 5.50 -1.99 -23.34
CA ILE A 309 4.86 -1.17 -22.30
C ILE A 309 4.87 -1.90 -20.95
N HIS A 310 4.56 -3.20 -20.92
CA HIS A 310 4.61 -3.99 -19.68
C HIS A 310 6.02 -4.01 -19.07
N ALA A 311 7.06 -4.19 -19.91
CA ALA A 311 8.45 -4.14 -19.48
C ALA A 311 8.82 -2.77 -18.88
N VAL A 312 8.44 -1.67 -19.54
CA VAL A 312 8.67 -0.31 -19.01
C VAL A 312 7.94 -0.09 -17.68
N LEU A 313 6.74 -0.64 -17.50
CA LEU A 313 6.01 -0.56 -16.23
C LEU A 313 6.68 -1.37 -15.11
N LEU A 314 7.31 -2.50 -15.43
CA LEU A 314 8.13 -3.25 -14.47
C LEU A 314 9.39 -2.47 -14.09
N ASP A 315 10.04 -1.82 -15.06
CA ASP A 315 11.20 -0.97 -14.80
C ASP A 315 10.81 0.24 -13.92
N CYS A 316 9.59 0.77 -14.08
CA CYS A 316 9.04 1.79 -13.17
C CYS A 316 8.92 1.28 -11.72
N ILE A 317 8.49 0.03 -11.52
CA ILE A 317 8.45 -0.58 -10.17
C ILE A 317 9.87 -0.70 -9.62
N GLY A 318 10.82 -1.20 -10.41
CA GLY A 318 12.22 -1.31 -9.99
C GLY A 318 12.82 0.04 -9.60
N LEU A 319 12.56 1.09 -10.39
CA LEU A 319 13.01 2.44 -10.10
C LEU A 319 12.32 3.01 -8.85
N GLN A 320 11.02 2.75 -8.66
CA GLN A 320 10.29 3.16 -7.47
C GLN A 320 10.86 2.50 -6.21
N ASN A 321 11.20 1.20 -6.25
CA ASN A 321 11.83 0.50 -5.14
C ASN A 321 13.17 1.16 -4.78
N GLN A 322 13.99 1.54 -5.76
CA GLN A 322 15.26 2.24 -5.47
C GLN A 322 15.09 3.63 -4.83
N ILE A 323 13.95 4.28 -5.03
CA ILE A 323 13.71 5.65 -4.54
C ILE A 323 13.09 5.61 -3.14
N ILE A 324 12.00 4.84 -2.97
CA ILE A 324 11.07 5.01 -1.84
C ILE A 324 11.09 3.82 -0.87
N SER A 325 11.56 2.64 -1.29
CA SER A 325 11.41 1.42 -0.46
C SER A 325 12.09 1.51 0.91
N LEU A 326 13.28 2.12 0.99
CA LEU A 326 13.99 2.33 2.26
C LEU A 326 13.22 3.29 3.18
N GLN A 327 12.62 4.34 2.62
CA GLN A 327 11.80 5.27 3.41
C GLN A 327 10.60 4.53 3.99
N ILE A 328 9.90 3.74 3.18
CA ILE A 328 8.74 2.95 3.64
C ILE A 328 9.16 1.91 4.67
N LEU A 329 10.32 1.26 4.52
CA LEU A 329 10.86 0.35 5.53
C LEU A 329 11.02 1.03 6.89
N LEU A 330 11.66 2.21 6.93
CA LEU A 330 11.87 2.96 8.18
C LEU A 330 10.53 3.40 8.80
N ILE A 331 9.59 3.87 7.97
CA ILE A 331 8.25 4.27 8.40
C ILE A 331 7.49 3.07 9.00
N VAL A 332 7.53 1.90 8.34
CA VAL A 332 6.85 0.69 8.83
C VAL A 332 7.46 0.21 10.15
N ALA A 333 8.80 0.25 10.27
CA ALA A 333 9.49 -0.13 11.50
C ALA A 333 9.11 0.78 12.68
N GLU A 334 8.99 2.08 12.44
CA GLU A 334 8.56 3.02 13.46
C GLU A 334 7.09 2.86 13.84
N ILE A 335 6.20 2.68 12.86
CA ILE A 335 4.78 2.40 13.12
C ILE A 335 4.66 1.19 14.05
N PHE A 336 5.44 0.13 13.78
CA PHE A 336 5.48 -1.06 14.62
C PHE A 336 5.92 -0.75 16.07
N ILE A 337 7.02 -0.02 16.27
CA ILE A 337 7.51 0.35 17.61
C ILE A 337 6.47 1.22 18.33
N PHE A 338 5.88 2.18 17.61
CA PHE A 338 4.83 3.04 18.15
C PHE A 338 3.59 2.25 18.55
N GLU A 339 3.12 1.30 17.74
CA GLU A 339 1.94 0.49 18.06
C GLU A 339 2.14 -0.32 19.34
N VAL A 340 3.32 -0.96 19.51
CA VAL A 340 3.66 -1.70 20.74
C VAL A 340 3.63 -0.77 21.96
N TYR A 341 4.31 0.38 21.86
CA TYR A 341 4.34 1.38 22.93
C TYR A 341 2.93 1.91 23.26
N ALA A 342 2.18 2.33 22.24
CA ALA A 342 0.88 2.94 22.41
C ALA A 342 -0.11 1.97 23.07
N MET A 343 -0.15 0.71 22.63
CA MET A 343 -0.99 -0.33 23.23
C MET A 343 -0.62 -0.58 24.70
N PHE A 344 0.67 -0.66 25.02
CA PHE A 344 1.12 -0.82 26.40
C PHE A 344 0.78 0.41 27.26
N SER A 345 0.97 1.61 26.72
CA SER A 345 0.61 2.86 27.40
C SER A 345 -0.89 2.92 27.69
N ILE A 346 -1.74 2.50 26.74
CA ILE A 346 -3.20 2.44 26.90
C ILE A 346 -3.55 1.48 28.05
N TYR A 347 -3.02 0.26 28.04
CA TYR A 347 -3.22 -0.73 29.11
C TYR A 347 -2.88 -0.16 30.49
N ARG A 348 -1.67 0.40 30.63
CA ARG A 348 -1.18 0.87 31.93
C ARG A 348 -1.96 2.08 32.44
N THR A 349 -2.39 2.96 31.55
CA THR A 349 -3.22 4.11 31.89
C THR A 349 -4.56 3.69 32.49
N PHE A 350 -5.22 2.70 31.89
CA PHE A 350 -6.51 2.22 32.39
C PHE A 350 -6.41 1.47 33.72
N ASN A 351 -5.27 0.81 33.97
CA ASN A 351 -5.05 0.12 35.25
C ASN A 351 -4.62 1.04 36.38
N ASN A 352 -3.94 2.15 36.11
CA ASN A 352 -3.29 2.95 37.15
C ASN A 352 -4.15 4.08 37.76
N THR A 353 -5.47 4.10 37.51
CA THR A 353 -6.51 5.04 38.02
C THR A 353 -6.21 6.56 37.99
N ALA A 354 -5.05 7.00 37.51
CA ALA A 354 -4.66 8.40 37.43
C ALA A 354 -5.47 9.12 36.34
N ILE A 355 -6.54 9.79 36.76
CA ILE A 355 -7.50 10.50 35.89
C ILE A 355 -6.80 11.44 34.90
N ARG A 356 -5.69 12.06 35.33
CA ARG A 356 -4.91 13.00 34.51
C ARG A 356 -4.27 12.34 33.28
N SER A 357 -3.98 11.05 33.32
CA SER A 357 -3.31 10.33 32.22
C SER A 357 -4.28 9.76 31.15
N ILE A 358 -5.58 9.71 31.45
CA ILE A 358 -6.62 9.15 30.59
C ILE A 358 -6.74 9.86 29.22
N PRO A 359 -6.73 11.20 29.13
CA PRO A 359 -6.82 11.89 27.84
C PRO A 359 -5.68 11.51 26.89
N LEU A 360 -4.46 11.33 27.41
CA LEU A 360 -3.29 10.93 26.62
C LEU A 360 -3.46 9.53 26.01
N ALA A 361 -4.07 8.59 26.76
CA ALA A 361 -4.38 7.27 26.23
C ALA A 361 -5.40 7.32 25.07
N TYR A 362 -6.42 8.18 25.15
CA TYR A 362 -7.33 8.40 24.02
C TYR A 362 -6.60 8.96 22.80
N GLY A 363 -5.66 9.89 23.00
CA GLY A 363 -4.77 10.38 21.94
C GLY A 363 -4.03 9.23 21.25
N ASN A 364 -3.41 8.34 22.04
CA ASN A 364 -2.70 7.18 21.51
C ASN A 364 -3.62 6.23 20.72
N VAL A 365 -4.86 6.01 21.14
CA VAL A 365 -5.83 5.20 20.38
C VAL A 365 -6.07 5.78 18.98
N PHE A 366 -6.26 7.09 18.89
CA PHE A 366 -6.47 7.78 17.61
C PHE A 366 -5.26 7.66 16.68
N TRP A 367 -4.05 7.81 17.22
CA TRP A 367 -2.81 7.63 16.44
C TRP A 367 -2.61 6.19 15.98
N VAL A 368 -2.88 5.20 16.83
CA VAL A 368 -2.81 3.78 16.45
C VAL A 368 -3.74 3.50 15.27
N ILE A 369 -5.02 3.90 15.37
CA ILE A 369 -5.98 3.71 14.27
C ILE A 369 -5.49 4.37 12.97
N PHE A 370 -4.97 5.59 13.06
CA PHE A 370 -4.45 6.32 11.91
C PHE A 370 -3.27 5.58 11.24
N TYR A 371 -2.27 5.14 12.02
CA TYR A 371 -1.13 4.44 11.46
C TYR A 371 -1.49 3.06 10.91
N SER A 372 -2.38 2.32 11.56
CA SER A 372 -2.84 1.03 11.04
C SER A 372 -3.59 1.21 9.70
N ILE A 373 -4.40 2.26 9.53
CA ILE A 373 -5.04 2.59 8.24
C ILE A 373 -3.99 2.91 7.17
N MET A 374 -2.97 3.70 7.51
CA MET A 374 -1.90 4.05 6.58
C MET A 374 -1.09 2.83 6.13
N LEU A 375 -0.74 1.95 7.08
CA LEU A 375 -0.06 0.69 6.80
C LEU A 375 -0.91 -0.18 5.86
N TYR A 376 -2.20 -0.32 6.14
CA TYR A 376 -3.15 -1.03 5.28
C TYR A 376 -3.19 -0.46 3.86
N LEU A 377 -3.26 0.87 3.70
CA LEU A 377 -3.33 1.51 2.39
C LEU A 377 -2.08 1.25 1.54
N ILE A 378 -0.88 1.30 2.14
CA ILE A 378 0.39 1.03 1.46
C ILE A 378 0.44 -0.42 0.94
N MET A 379 0.08 -1.38 1.80
CA MET A 379 0.17 -2.80 1.45
C MET A 379 -0.93 -3.20 0.45
N SER A 380 -2.13 -2.64 0.60
CA SER A 380 -3.23 -2.85 -0.34
C SER A 380 -2.87 -2.36 -1.74
N ILE A 381 -2.33 -1.14 -1.89
CA ILE A 381 -2.01 -0.61 -3.22
C ILE A 381 -0.83 -1.34 -3.87
N ALA A 382 0.18 -1.76 -3.08
CA ALA A 382 1.30 -2.56 -3.56
C ALA A 382 0.82 -3.93 -4.06
N THR A 383 0.00 -4.63 -3.25
CA THR A 383 -0.54 -5.94 -3.61
C THR A 383 -1.44 -5.86 -4.84
N ASP A 384 -2.31 -4.85 -4.92
CA ASP A 384 -3.18 -4.64 -6.08
C ASP A 384 -2.36 -4.40 -7.36
N CYS A 385 -1.29 -3.61 -7.27
CA CYS A 385 -0.41 -3.36 -8.41
C CYS A 385 0.31 -4.64 -8.88
N VAL A 386 0.84 -5.44 -7.94
CA VAL A 386 1.46 -6.74 -8.24
C VAL A 386 0.45 -7.67 -8.90
N LYS A 387 -0.77 -7.73 -8.36
CA LYS A 387 -1.87 -8.53 -8.92
C LYS A 387 -2.22 -8.10 -10.34
N GLN A 388 -2.31 -6.79 -10.61
CA GLN A 388 -2.58 -6.28 -11.96
C GLN A 388 -1.45 -6.62 -12.95
N GLY A 389 -0.19 -6.49 -12.55
CA GLY A 389 0.93 -6.84 -13.43
C GLY A 389 1.03 -8.34 -13.73
N LYS A 390 0.71 -9.22 -12.75
CA LYS A 390 0.61 -10.68 -12.95
C LYS A 390 -0.60 -11.09 -13.78
N ASN A 391 -1.72 -10.36 -13.67
CA ASN A 391 -2.97 -10.67 -14.39
C ASN A 391 -2.82 -10.59 -15.92
N MET A 392 -1.80 -9.91 -16.45
CA MET A 392 -1.54 -9.89 -17.88
C MET A 392 -1.28 -11.30 -18.43
N GLY A 393 -0.55 -12.16 -17.73
CA GLY A 393 -0.33 -13.56 -18.13
C GLY A 393 -1.66 -14.33 -18.20
N THR A 394 -2.53 -14.15 -17.22
CA THR A 394 -3.88 -14.74 -17.22
C THR A 394 -4.73 -14.22 -18.38
N CYS A 395 -4.65 -12.93 -18.71
CA CYS A 395 -5.31 -12.35 -19.88
C CYS A 395 -4.80 -12.97 -21.18
N ILE A 396 -3.50 -13.21 -21.32
CA ILE A 396 -2.92 -13.88 -22.50
C ILE A 396 -3.51 -15.28 -22.66
N HIS A 397 -3.53 -16.10 -21.60
CA HIS A 397 -4.10 -17.44 -21.67
C HIS A 397 -5.58 -17.43 -22.06
N LYS A 398 -6.36 -16.46 -21.54
CA LYS A 398 -7.76 -16.26 -21.95
C LYS A 398 -7.88 -15.92 -23.43
N VAL A 399 -7.01 -15.07 -23.96
CA VAL A 399 -6.97 -14.70 -25.37
C VAL A 399 -6.61 -15.92 -26.23
N ILE A 400 -5.56 -16.67 -25.89
CA ILE A 400 -5.16 -17.91 -26.59
C ILE A 400 -6.33 -18.90 -26.65
N ASN A 401 -6.98 -19.16 -25.51
CA ASN A 401 -8.07 -20.13 -25.43
C ASN A 401 -9.30 -19.72 -26.24
N LYS A 402 -9.63 -18.42 -26.27
CA LYS A 402 -10.77 -17.89 -27.03
C LYS A 402 -10.51 -17.83 -28.53
N ILE A 403 -9.29 -17.49 -28.91
CA ILE A 403 -8.87 -17.48 -30.30
C ILE A 403 -8.76 -18.91 -30.86
N GLY A 404 -8.36 -19.88 -30.02
CA GLY A 404 -8.34 -21.30 -30.35
C GLY A 404 -7.57 -21.61 -31.64
N SER A 405 -8.07 -22.59 -32.40
CA SER A 405 -7.50 -23.02 -33.68
C SER A 405 -7.78 -22.07 -34.85
N HIS A 406 -8.45 -20.93 -34.62
CA HIS A 406 -8.88 -20.01 -35.67
C HIS A 406 -7.87 -18.89 -35.98
N ALA A 407 -6.88 -18.64 -35.11
CA ALA A 407 -5.80 -17.70 -35.44
C ALA A 407 -4.62 -18.34 -36.15
N HIS A 408 -3.89 -17.46 -36.83
CA HIS A 408 -2.60 -17.77 -37.42
C HIS A 408 -1.63 -18.32 -36.35
N PRO A 409 -0.95 -19.46 -36.60
CA PRO A 409 -0.04 -20.10 -35.64
C PRO A 409 1.02 -19.16 -35.05
N LYS A 410 1.57 -18.25 -35.88
CA LYS A 410 2.53 -17.22 -35.45
C LYS A 410 2.01 -16.30 -34.32
N VAL A 411 0.72 -16.00 -34.30
CA VAL A 411 0.11 -15.14 -33.25
C VAL A 411 0.01 -15.91 -31.94
N ILE A 412 -0.37 -17.19 -32.00
CA ILE A 412 -0.46 -18.07 -30.83
C ILE A 412 0.94 -18.31 -30.24
N GLU A 413 1.93 -18.56 -31.08
CA GLU A 413 3.33 -18.70 -30.68
C GLU A 413 3.82 -17.43 -29.96
N LYS A 414 3.61 -16.25 -30.55
CA LYS A 414 3.99 -14.97 -29.95
C LYS A 414 3.31 -14.73 -28.61
N LEU A 415 2.00 -14.99 -28.50
CA LEU A 415 1.25 -14.90 -27.24
C LEU A 415 1.81 -15.86 -26.18
N SER A 416 2.14 -17.09 -26.55
CA SER A 416 2.74 -18.08 -25.65
C SER A 416 4.10 -17.58 -25.13
N THR A 417 4.97 -17.07 -26.01
CA THR A 417 6.25 -16.47 -25.63
C THR A 417 6.06 -15.29 -24.67
N MET A 418 5.08 -14.40 -24.95
CA MET A 418 4.77 -13.28 -24.07
C MET A 418 4.30 -13.74 -22.68
N SER A 419 3.45 -14.76 -22.59
CA SER A 419 3.01 -15.30 -21.29
C SER A 419 4.20 -15.79 -20.46
N HIS A 420 5.12 -16.50 -21.12
CA HIS A 420 6.33 -16.98 -20.46
C HIS A 420 7.21 -15.82 -19.96
N GLN A 421 7.42 -14.78 -20.79
CA GLN A 421 8.22 -13.61 -20.41
C GLN A 421 7.62 -12.83 -19.24
N ILE A 422 6.30 -12.66 -19.20
CA ILE A 422 5.61 -11.99 -18.08
C ILE A 422 5.75 -12.81 -16.79
N THR A 423 5.68 -14.13 -16.89
CA THR A 423 5.85 -15.02 -15.74
C THR A 423 7.26 -14.95 -15.17
N MET A 424 8.28 -14.86 -16.03
CA MET A 424 9.69 -14.75 -15.64
C MET A 424 10.03 -13.39 -15.00
N ARG A 425 9.30 -12.32 -15.34
CA ARG A 425 9.49 -10.97 -14.77
C ARG A 425 8.27 -10.54 -13.95
N SER A 426 8.10 -11.16 -12.79
CA SER A 426 6.99 -10.81 -11.91
C SER A 426 7.20 -9.45 -11.22
N PRO A 427 6.17 -8.59 -11.14
CA PRO A 427 6.24 -7.34 -10.39
C PRO A 427 6.37 -7.64 -8.89
N ASP A 428 7.26 -6.93 -8.22
CA ASP A 428 7.43 -7.03 -6.77
C ASP A 428 7.83 -5.67 -6.18
N PHE A 429 7.11 -5.25 -5.14
CA PHE A 429 7.48 -4.08 -4.35
C PHE A 429 8.19 -4.59 -3.10
N ASN A 430 9.49 -4.33 -3.01
CA ASN A 430 10.29 -4.78 -1.88
C ASN A 430 11.30 -3.71 -1.46
N CYS A 431 11.80 -3.85 -0.24
CA CYS A 431 12.88 -3.04 0.32
C CYS A 431 14.20 -3.81 0.46
N GLY A 432 14.30 -4.98 -0.19
CA GLY A 432 15.42 -5.92 -0.05
C GLY A 432 15.36 -6.83 1.18
N LEU A 433 14.60 -6.45 2.21
CA LEU A 433 14.38 -7.27 3.41
C LEU A 433 13.09 -8.08 3.34
N PHE A 434 12.01 -7.47 2.87
CA PHE A 434 10.69 -8.08 2.71
C PHE A 434 9.94 -7.45 1.53
N SER A 435 8.97 -8.19 1.01
CA SER A 435 8.00 -7.69 0.03
C SER A 435 6.85 -6.98 0.75
N PHE A 436 6.30 -5.94 0.12
CA PHE A 436 5.16 -5.19 0.62
C PHE A 436 3.86 -5.91 0.24
N ASP A 437 3.47 -6.88 1.07
CA ASP A 437 2.31 -7.73 0.86
C ASP A 437 1.48 -7.94 2.14
N TRP A 438 0.46 -8.79 2.06
CA TRP A 438 -0.38 -9.15 3.21
C TRP A 438 0.37 -9.96 4.27
N GLU A 439 1.39 -10.72 3.89
CA GLU A 439 2.18 -11.53 4.83
C GLU A 439 2.96 -10.63 5.79
N LEU A 440 3.47 -9.50 5.30
CA LEU A 440 4.09 -8.48 6.14
C LEU A 440 3.12 -7.93 7.19
N ILE A 441 1.87 -7.62 6.81
CA ILE A 441 0.86 -7.14 7.78
C ILE A 441 0.61 -8.16 8.88
N PHE A 442 0.39 -9.42 8.51
CA PHE A 442 0.16 -10.48 9.50
C PHE A 442 1.37 -10.67 10.42
N SER A 443 2.58 -10.54 9.87
CA SER A 443 3.82 -10.59 10.63
C SER A 443 3.93 -9.46 11.64
N ILE A 444 3.61 -8.21 11.25
CA ILE A 444 3.59 -7.04 12.14
C ILE A 444 2.56 -7.23 13.25
N ILE A 445 1.32 -7.61 12.92
CA ILE A 445 0.26 -7.82 13.92
C ILE A 445 0.65 -8.91 14.92
N SER A 446 1.23 -10.01 14.43
CA SER A 446 1.71 -11.11 15.27
C SER A 446 2.84 -10.64 16.19
N ALA A 447 3.84 -9.96 15.65
CA ALA A 447 4.94 -9.41 16.43
C ALA A 447 4.45 -8.42 17.48
N THR A 448 3.57 -7.47 17.12
CA THR A 448 3.01 -6.48 18.04
C THR A 448 2.30 -7.17 19.20
N THR A 449 1.53 -8.23 18.92
CA THR A 449 0.83 -9.02 19.95
C THR A 449 1.82 -9.72 20.88
N ILE A 450 2.86 -10.34 20.34
CA ILE A 450 3.89 -11.05 21.13
C ILE A 450 4.63 -10.09 22.05
N TYR A 451 5.11 -8.96 21.51
CA TYR A 451 5.82 -7.96 22.31
C TYR A 451 4.93 -7.30 23.35
N LEU A 452 3.65 -7.06 23.03
CA LEU A 452 2.68 -6.57 24.00
C LEU A 452 2.51 -7.56 25.16
N VAL A 453 2.30 -8.85 24.87
CA VAL A 453 2.17 -9.88 25.91
C VAL A 453 3.42 -9.94 26.79
N PHE A 454 4.62 -9.86 26.20
CA PHE A 454 5.86 -9.82 26.99
C PHE A 454 5.90 -8.61 27.92
N LEU A 455 5.59 -7.41 27.42
CA LEU A 455 5.55 -6.19 28.25
C LEU A 455 4.52 -6.30 29.38
N LEU A 456 3.35 -6.87 29.11
CA LEU A 456 2.32 -7.12 30.12
C LEU A 456 2.80 -8.08 31.21
N GLN A 457 3.47 -9.18 30.83
CA GLN A 457 4.02 -10.14 31.78
C GLN A 457 5.10 -9.51 32.68
N PHE A 458 5.98 -8.69 32.11
CA PHE A 458 6.98 -7.97 32.89
C PHE A 458 6.37 -6.97 33.87
N ASP A 459 5.32 -6.25 33.46
CA ASP A 459 4.62 -5.30 34.33
C ASP A 459 3.92 -6.02 35.49
N ILE A 460 3.20 -7.11 35.21
CA ILE A 460 2.52 -7.91 36.24
C ILE A 460 3.53 -8.51 37.23
N ALA A 461 4.63 -9.08 36.73
CA ALA A 461 5.67 -9.68 37.58
C ALA A 461 6.33 -8.62 38.49
N LYS A 462 6.56 -7.40 37.97
CA LYS A 462 7.08 -6.30 38.76
C LYS A 462 6.10 -5.90 39.89
N ASN A 463 4.82 -5.72 39.56
CA ASN A 463 3.81 -5.35 40.54
C ASN A 463 3.62 -6.42 41.62
N ALA A 464 3.75 -7.71 41.27
CA ALA A 464 3.72 -8.81 42.24
C ALA A 464 4.91 -8.77 43.22
N ASN A 465 6.13 -8.53 42.71
CA ASN A 465 7.33 -8.41 43.54
C ASN A 465 7.29 -7.19 44.47
N ASP A 466 6.69 -6.08 44.02
CA ASP A 466 6.52 -4.88 44.85
C ASP A 466 5.47 -5.11 45.96
N ALA A 467 4.44 -5.92 45.71
CA ALA A 467 3.45 -6.31 46.72
C ALA A 467 3.99 -7.28 47.78
N GLU A 468 4.96 -8.13 47.45
CA GLU A 468 5.59 -9.07 48.41
C GLU A 468 6.61 -8.39 49.36
N LYS A 469 7.03 -7.16 49.04
CA LYS A 469 7.95 -6.36 49.86
C LYS A 469 7.25 -5.46 50.89
N ILE A 470 5.92 -5.37 50.86
CA ILE A 470 5.07 -4.62 51.80
C ILE A 470 4.53 -5.61 52.83
#